data_AF-A0A1L9B276-F1
#
_entry.id   AF-A0A1L9B276-F1
#
_cell.length_a   1.000
_cell.length_b   1.000
_cell.length_c   1.000
_cell.angle_alpha   90.00
_cell.angle_beta   90.00
_cell.angle_gamma   90.00
#
_symmetry.space_group_name_H-M   'P 1'
#
loop_
_entity.id
_entity.type
_entity.pdbx_description
1 polymer ?
#
loop_
_entity_poly.entity_id
_entity_poly.type
_entity_poly.pdbx_seq_one_letter_code
_entity_poly.pdbx_strand_id
1 'polypeptide(L)'
;MAALKTLLTFILAGAFGGLATSSWLGPKWLEWDNTTRIQATQTMCNLPEVIRNVTAQLLGYQLTGTGVGAGIGLVLGIIFLVMRSKKQKALQVPPATPPSATA
;
A
#
# COMPACT_ATOMS: atom_id res chain seq x y z
N MET A 1 19.81 11.35 0.30
CA MET A 1 19.04 11.11 1.55
C MET A 1 17.56 11.47 1.44
N ALA A 2 17.18 12.67 1.00
CA ALA A 2 15.76 13.10 0.97
C ALA A 2 14.85 12.21 0.12
N ALA A 3 15.28 11.82 -1.10
CA ALA A 3 14.47 10.98 -1.99
C ALA A 3 14.22 9.58 -1.42
N LEU A 4 15.25 8.93 -0.85
CA LEU A 4 15.11 7.62 -0.22
C LEU A 4 14.17 7.67 0.99
N LYS A 5 14.28 8.72 1.83
CA LYS A 5 13.35 8.93 2.95
C LYS A 5 11.91 9.06 2.46
N THR A 6 11.67 9.85 1.40
CA THR A 6 10.34 10.00 0.81
C THR A 6 9.82 8.65 0.31
N LEU A 7 10.61 7.88 -0.45
CA LEU A 7 10.19 6.55 -0.92
C LEU A 7 9.86 5.61 0.22
N LEU A 8 10.73 5.50 1.22
CA LEU A 8 10.47 4.67 2.40
C LEU A 8 9.20 5.09 3.12
N THR A 9 8.93 6.39 3.23
CA THR A 9 7.71 6.89 3.89
C THR A 9 6.46 6.49 3.10
N PHE A 10 6.50 6.57 1.77
CA PHE A 10 5.41 6.14 0.90
C PHE A 10 5.19 4.62 0.95
N ILE A 11 6.27 3.83 0.93
CA ILE A 11 6.22 2.38 1.08
C ILE A 11 5.59 2.01 2.43
N LEU A 12 6.05 2.64 3.51
CA LEU A 12 5.58 2.36 4.86
C LEU A 12 4.12 2.75 5.03
N ALA A 13 3.72 3.93 4.52
CA ALA A 13 2.34 4.37 4.51
C ALA A 13 1.44 3.42 3.71
N GLY A 14 1.90 2.97 2.54
CA GLY A 14 1.20 1.99 1.73
C GLY A 14 1.06 0.64 2.43
N ALA A 15 2.14 0.16 3.05
CA ALA A 15 2.17 -1.09 3.81
C ALA A 15 1.16 -1.08 4.96
N PHE A 16 1.18 -0.03 5.79
CA PHE A 16 0.22 0.13 6.89
C PHE A 16 -1.21 0.32 6.40
N GLY A 17 -1.41 1.05 5.30
CA GLY A 17 -2.71 1.18 4.67
C GLY A 17 -3.26 -0.18 4.22
N GLY A 18 -2.46 -0.96 3.50
CA GLY A 18 -2.83 -2.31 3.04
C GLY A 18 -3.10 -3.29 4.19
N LEU A 19 -2.30 -3.21 5.26
CA LEU A 19 -2.52 -3.98 6.48
C LEU A 19 -3.85 -3.62 7.15
N ALA A 20 -4.13 -2.33 7.31
CA ALA A 20 -5.36 -1.85 7.93
C ALA A 20 -6.59 -2.24 7.11
N THR A 21 -6.55 -2.06 5.78
CA THR A 21 -7.62 -2.48 4.87
C THR A 21 -7.85 -3.99 4.96
N SER A 22 -6.79 -4.80 4.98
CA SER A 22 -6.91 -6.27 5.06
C SER A 22 -7.39 -6.74 6.42
N SER A 23 -7.01 -6.03 7.49
CA SER A 23 -7.50 -6.32 8.85
C SER A 23 -8.98 -6.00 9.00
N TRP A 24 -9.50 -5.04 8.24
CA TRP A 24 -10.91 -4.70 8.24
C TRP A 24 -11.76 -5.61 7.33
N LEU A 25 -11.28 -5.88 6.11
CA LEU A 25 -12.00 -6.70 5.13
C LEU A 25 -11.84 -8.20 5.34
N GLY A 26 -10.67 -8.65 5.81
CA GLY A 26 -10.34 -10.07 5.98
C GLY A 26 -11.34 -10.83 6.85
N PRO A 27 -11.69 -10.35 8.06
CA PRO A 27 -12.70 -11.01 8.90
C PRO A 27 -14.07 -11.09 8.24
N LYS A 28 -14.50 -10.04 7.54
CA LYS A 28 -15.79 -10.01 6.83
C LYS A 28 -15.83 -10.99 5.67
N TRP A 29 -14.72 -11.11 4.94
CA TRP A 29 -14.57 -12.09 3.88
C TRP A 29 -14.58 -13.51 4.42
N LEU A 30 -13.88 -13.76 5.52
CA LEU A 30 -13.87 -15.06 6.17
C LEU A 30 -15.25 -15.45 6.71
N GLU A 31 -15.97 -14.51 7.28
CA GLU A 31 -17.36 -14.70 7.72
C GLU A 31 -18.24 -15.10 6.54
N TRP A 32 -18.15 -14.39 5.42
CA TRP A 32 -18.91 -14.71 4.21
C TRP A 32 -18.59 -16.12 3.69
N ASP A 33 -17.32 -16.45 3.51
CA ASP A 33 -16.90 -17.76 2.97
C ASP A 33 -17.28 -18.92 3.89
N ASN A 34 -17.23 -18.71 5.22
CA ASN A 34 -17.53 -19.76 6.19
C ASN A 34 -19.05 -19.91 6.42
N THR A 35 -19.83 -18.83 6.37
CA THR A 35 -21.29 -18.90 6.58
C THR A 35 -22.08 -19.33 5.33
N THR A 36 -21.60 -19.05 4.12
CA THR A 36 -22.31 -19.41 2.88
C THR A 36 -21.92 -20.77 2.31
N ARG A 37 -20.75 -21.32 2.68
CA ARG A 37 -20.41 -22.70 2.36
C ARG A 37 -20.95 -23.64 3.44
N ILE A 38 -21.55 -24.73 2.99
CA ILE A 38 -22.34 -25.75 3.73
C ILE A 38 -21.59 -26.42 4.90
N GLN A 39 -20.34 -26.02 5.20
CA GLN A 39 -19.47 -26.62 6.23
C GLN A 39 -19.51 -25.96 7.62
N ALA A 40 -20.05 -24.75 7.82
CA ALA A 40 -19.98 -24.07 9.12
C ALA A 40 -20.81 -24.70 10.25
N THR A 41 -21.75 -25.60 9.95
CA THR A 41 -22.62 -26.23 10.96
C THR A 41 -22.04 -27.54 11.53
N GLN A 42 -20.87 -27.99 11.08
CA GLN A 42 -20.22 -29.15 11.67
C GLN A 42 -19.55 -28.72 12.98
N THR A 43 -20.13 -29.14 14.11
CA THR A 43 -19.63 -28.92 15.46
C THR A 43 -18.15 -29.28 15.55
N MET A 44 -17.28 -28.27 15.48
CA MET A 44 -15.83 -28.49 15.46
C MET A 44 -15.39 -28.95 16.85
N CYS A 45 -15.24 -30.27 17.05
CA CYS A 45 -14.78 -30.85 18.32
C CYS A 45 -13.36 -30.43 18.73
N ASN A 46 -12.60 -29.84 17.81
CA ASN A 46 -11.26 -29.32 18.07
C ASN A 46 -11.19 -27.81 17.81
N LEU A 47 -11.81 -27.04 18.73
CA LEU A 47 -11.82 -25.58 18.74
C LEU A 47 -10.43 -24.92 18.55
N PRO A 48 -9.33 -25.38 19.18
CA PRO A 48 -8.04 -24.73 19.01
C PRO A 48 -7.48 -24.87 17.58
N GLU A 49 -7.80 -25.95 16.87
CA GLU A 49 -7.38 -26.13 15.47
C GLU A 49 -8.08 -25.13 14.54
N VAL A 50 -9.37 -24.88 14.76
CA VAL A 50 -10.13 -23.89 14.00
C VAL A 50 -9.56 -22.49 14.21
N ILE A 51 -9.27 -22.13 15.47
CA ILE A 51 -8.67 -20.83 15.79
C ILE A 51 -7.30 -20.69 15.10
N ARG A 52 -6.47 -21.74 15.11
CA ARG A 52 -5.17 -21.73 14.43
C ARG A 52 -5.32 -21.54 12.91
N ASN A 53 -6.23 -22.26 12.28
CA ASN A 53 -6.45 -22.15 10.84
C ASN A 53 -6.99 -20.77 10.45
N VAL A 54 -7.99 -20.27 11.18
CA VAL A 54 -8.53 -18.92 10.97
C VAL A 54 -7.44 -17.86 11.14
N THR A 55 -6.64 -17.96 12.20
CA THR A 55 -5.53 -17.03 12.46
C THR A 55 -4.49 -17.08 11.34
N ALA A 56 -4.14 -18.27 10.85
CA ALA A 56 -3.20 -18.44 9.74
C ALA A 56 -3.74 -17.78 8.45
N GLN A 57 -5.04 -17.92 8.17
CA GLN A 57 -5.67 -17.27 7.03
C GLN A 57 -5.71 -15.75 7.16
N LEU A 58 -6.08 -15.22 8.33
CA LEU A 58 -6.05 -13.78 8.60
C LEU A 58 -4.64 -13.21 8.41
N LEU A 59 -3.64 -13.90 8.94
CA LEU A 59 -2.24 -13.49 8.81
C LEU A 59 -1.79 -13.53 7.35
N GLY A 60 -2.21 -14.54 6.59
CA GLY A 60 -2.02 -14.62 5.14
C GLY A 60 -2.58 -13.39 4.42
N TYR A 61 -3.84 -13.04 4.67
CA TYR A 61 -4.48 -11.86 4.07
C TYR A 61 -3.75 -10.56 4.45
N GLN A 62 -3.39 -10.40 5.72
CA GLN A 62 -2.64 -9.24 6.20
C GLN A 62 -1.26 -9.12 5.53
N LEU A 63 -0.53 -10.22 5.36
CA LEU A 63 0.76 -10.23 4.68
C LEU A 63 0.62 -9.84 3.21
N THR A 64 -0.35 -10.43 2.49
CA THR A 64 -0.61 -10.05 1.09
C THR A 64 -1.05 -8.60 0.97
N GLY A 65 -1.93 -8.13 1.85
CA GLY A 65 -2.38 -6.75 1.88
C GLY A 65 -1.26 -5.76 2.14
N THR A 66 -0.41 -6.07 3.11
CA THR A 66 0.78 -5.26 3.41
C THR A 66 1.73 -5.21 2.22
N GLY A 67 1.99 -6.35 1.57
CA GLY A 67 2.85 -6.43 0.40
C GLY A 67 2.31 -5.63 -0.79
N VAL A 68 1.02 -5.79 -1.11
CA VAL A 68 0.36 -5.05 -2.19
C VAL A 68 0.32 -3.55 -1.87
N GLY A 69 -0.04 -3.18 -0.64
CA GLY A 69 -0.05 -1.80 -0.18
C GLY A 69 1.33 -1.14 -0.27
N ALA A 70 2.38 -1.85 0.14
CA ALA A 70 3.77 -1.39 0.01
C ALA A 70 4.16 -1.18 -1.46
N GLY A 71 3.77 -2.09 -2.35
CA GLY A 71 3.99 -1.98 -3.79
C GLY A 71 3.31 -0.76 -4.41
N ILE A 72 2.02 -0.53 -4.08
CA ILE A 72 1.28 0.66 -4.52
C ILE A 72 1.95 1.93 -3.98
N GLY A 73 2.32 1.94 -2.69
CA GLY A 73 3.03 3.04 -2.06
C GLY A 73 4.35 3.35 -2.79
N LEU A 74 5.13 2.34 -3.14
CA LEU A 74 6.36 2.48 -3.91
C LEU A 74 6.11 3.17 -5.25
N VAL A 75 5.14 2.69 -6.03
CA VAL A 75 4.79 3.25 -7.34
C VAL A 75 4.39 4.72 -7.22
N LEU A 76 3.52 5.05 -6.26
CA LEU A 76 3.10 6.43 -5.99
C LEU A 76 4.27 7.31 -5.56
N GLY A 77 5.16 6.80 -4.71
CA GLY A 77 6.36 7.51 -4.27
C GLY A 77 7.30 7.84 -5.43
N ILE A 78 7.49 6.90 -6.37
CA ILE A 78 8.29 7.12 -7.58
C ILE A 78 7.65 8.21 -8.45
N ILE A 79 6.35 8.09 -8.74
CA ILE A 79 5.61 9.08 -9.53
C ILE A 79 5.74 10.47 -8.90
N PHE A 80 5.55 10.57 -7.58
CA PHE A 80 5.67 11.81 -6.83
C PHE A 80 7.06 12.44 -6.94
N LEU A 81 8.13 11.65 -6.80
CA LEU A 81 9.50 12.13 -6.98
C LEU A 81 9.76 12.63 -8.39
N VAL A 82 9.35 11.86 -9.41
CA VAL A 82 9.52 12.26 -10.82
C VAL A 82 8.78 13.57 -11.11
N MET A 83 7.54 13.71 -10.65
CA MET A 83 6.76 14.95 -10.83
C MET A 83 7.42 16.14 -10.12
N ARG A 84 7.92 15.94 -8.90
CA ARG A 84 8.62 16.98 -8.14
C ARG A 84 9.90 17.42 -8.84
N SER A 85 10.72 16.49 -9.31
CA SER A 85 11.95 16.79 -10.03
C SER A 85 11.69 17.55 -11.35
N LYS A 86 10.62 17.20 -12.07
CA LYS A 86 10.21 17.94 -13.28
C LYS A 86 9.82 19.39 -12.97
N LYS A 87 9.02 19.61 -11.91
CA LYS A 87 8.64 20.97 -11.48
C LYS A 87 9.84 21.81 -11.06
N GLN A 88 10.79 21.22 -10.32
CA GLN A 88 12.01 21.94 -9.90
C GLN A 88 12.90 22.35 -11.08
N LYS A 89 13.03 21.50 -12.12
CA LYS A 89 13.73 21.85 -13.35
C LYS A 89 13.04 22.98 -14.12
N ALA A 90 11.70 23.00 -14.17
CA ALA A 90 10.96 24.06 -14.85
C ALA A 90 11.12 25.44 -14.18
N LEU A 91 11.26 25.47 -12.85
CA LEU A 91 11.52 26.70 -12.08
C LEU A 91 12.97 27.22 -12.21
N GLN A 92 13.89 26.42 -12.76
CA GLN A 92 15.31 26.78 -12.92
C GLN A 92 15.67 27.28 -14.33
N VAL A 93 14.69 27.48 -15.23
CA VAL A 93 14.95 28.12 -16.52
C VAL A 93 15.42 29.56 -16.27
N PRO A 94 16.64 29.95 -16.71
CA PRO A 94 17.16 31.30 -16.48
C PRO A 94 16.22 32.35 -17.10
N PRO A 95 16.11 33.55 -16.51
CA PRO A 95 15.34 34.62 -17.13
C PRO A 95 15.91 34.88 -18.53
N ALA A 96 15.03 34.91 -19.53
CA ALA A 96 15.39 35.23 -20.91
C ALA A 96 16.18 36.55 -20.92
N THR A 97 17.42 36.48 -21.39
CA THR A 97 18.28 37.64 -21.53
C THR A 97 17.57 38.63 -22.47
N PRO A 98 17.35 39.90 -22.07
CA PRO A 98 16.69 40.85 -22.95
C PRO A 98 17.54 41.02 -24.23
N PRO A 99 16.91 41.20 -25.41
CA PRO A 99 17.65 41.37 -26.65
C PRO A 99 18.56 42.59 -26.54
N SER A 100 19.87 42.38 -26.73
CA SER A 100 20.82 43.48 -26.88
C SER A 100 20.41 44.32 -28.09
N ALA A 101 19.90 45.52 -27.82
CA ALA A 101 19.73 46.54 -28.84
C ALA A 101 21.13 46.91 -29.35
N THR A 102 21.46 46.47 -30.56
CA THR A 102 22.62 46.96 -31.32
C THR A 102 22.36 48.41 -31.75
N ALA A 103 23.45 49.18 -31.67
CA ALA A 103 23.58 50.64 -31.82
C ALA A 103 23.03 51.25 -33.11
#